data_AF-A0A084D7E5-F1
#
_entry.id   AF-A0A084D7E5-F1
#
_cell.length_a   1.000
_cell.length_b   1.000
_cell.length_c   1.000
_cell.angle_alpha   90.00
_cell.angle_beta   90.00
_cell.angle_gamma   90.00
#
_symmetry.space_group_name_H-M   'P 1'
#
loop_
_entity.id
_entity.type
_entity.pdbx_description
1 polymer ?
#
loop_
_entity_poly.entity_id
_entity_poly.type
_entity_poly.pdbx_seq_one_letter_code
_entity_poly.pdbx_strand_id
1 'polypeptide(L)'
;MIASGWFIVTQVKCNRIVYFTDDPDYTPASDGDWYFVTHYLGEMPEGMTLANCWGWRFNGGKFTDAREPVAREPHEALLESNRRALFTLLRQKVDQTRARWAPTCSMGGMLRQRKLEEARRYRAAASKPESVERDDDFDLLRSVAVAHGVTLDEAADLILRLDREMLQSLTHSEQIREHYSQAIRNATNQDELIRLRRNLLSERWQTPIMTTPVSPPMNPADWHTPLGAVQRANEIVRLQGQLRQIVNERRARVLGHYAGNDLLTQYKTTLANQILNGGAGAAGQDLQLIESYAAARNLSLEDAARLMLGAAEEAQQVLIGTEVRKDRLLARIEAIKTLSDVREIGLELDSLAKSMRGDEARTGQF
;
A
#
# COMPACT_ATOMS: atom_id res chain seq x y z
N MET A 1 46.29 -18.83 37.20
CA MET A 1 45.90 -17.57 36.54
C MET A 1 44.38 -17.55 36.50
N ILE A 2 43.77 -16.57 37.16
CA ILE A 2 42.30 -16.38 37.10
C ILE A 2 42.03 -15.75 35.74
N ALA A 3 41.18 -16.37 34.92
CA ALA A 3 40.81 -15.81 33.62
C ALA A 3 40.03 -14.51 33.86
N SER A 4 40.51 -13.40 33.30
CA SER A 4 39.81 -12.11 33.40
C SER A 4 38.46 -12.19 32.69
N GLY A 5 37.39 -11.88 33.42
CA GLY A 5 36.03 -11.78 32.88
C GLY A 5 35.72 -10.36 32.47
N TRP A 6 35.04 -10.20 31.34
CA TRP A 6 34.66 -8.90 30.77
C TRP A 6 33.16 -8.85 30.49
N PHE A 7 32.53 -7.73 30.83
CA PHE A 7 31.20 -7.38 30.34
C PHE A 7 31.34 -6.55 29.07
N ILE A 8 30.75 -7.04 27.98
CA ILE A 8 30.79 -6.39 26.67
C ILE A 8 29.38 -5.91 26.32
N VAL A 9 29.24 -4.61 26.10
CA VAL A 9 27.98 -3.97 25.70
C VAL A 9 27.97 -3.77 24.20
N THR A 10 27.03 -4.41 23.51
CA THR A 10 26.93 -4.41 22.04
C THR A 10 25.59 -3.89 21.56
N GLN A 11 25.60 -3.15 20.46
CA GLN A 11 24.38 -2.68 19.80
C GLN A 11 23.71 -3.79 18.98
N VAL A 12 22.41 -4.02 19.19
CA VAL A 12 21.64 -5.14 18.61
C VAL A 12 21.67 -5.18 17.08
N LYS A 13 21.62 -4.02 16.39
CA LYS A 13 21.51 -3.98 14.92
C LYS A 13 22.80 -4.30 14.17
N CYS A 14 23.96 -4.04 14.77
CA CYS A 14 25.24 -4.05 14.06
C CYS A 14 26.37 -4.76 14.80
N ASN A 15 26.06 -5.33 15.98
CA ASN A 15 27.00 -6.04 16.86
C ASN A 15 28.23 -5.21 17.23
N ARG A 16 28.11 -3.89 17.18
CA ARG A 16 29.21 -2.96 17.47
C ARG A 16 29.35 -2.79 18.98
N ILE A 17 30.59 -2.84 19.48
CA ILE A 17 30.87 -2.69 20.90
C ILE A 17 30.76 -1.20 21.25
N VAL A 18 29.88 -0.87 22.17
CA VAL A 18 29.69 0.52 22.63
C VAL A 18 30.53 0.78 23.87
N TYR A 19 30.66 -0.23 24.71
CA TYR A 19 31.35 -0.15 25.98
C TYR A 19 31.80 -1.56 26.43
N PHE A 20 32.85 -1.65 27.23
CA PHE A 20 33.25 -2.89 27.90
C PHE A 20 33.89 -2.59 29.25
N THR A 21 33.79 -3.52 30.21
CA THR A 21 34.38 -3.36 31.55
C THR A 21 34.68 -4.72 32.19
N ASP A 22 35.69 -4.78 33.04
CA ASP A 22 36.04 -5.92 33.91
C ASP A 22 35.49 -5.76 35.33
N ASP A 23 34.71 -4.70 35.59
CA ASP A 23 34.09 -4.44 36.89
C ASP A 23 33.03 -5.52 37.20
N PRO A 24 33.24 -6.35 38.25
CA PRO A 24 32.29 -7.40 38.64
C PRO A 24 30.95 -6.85 39.14
N ASP A 25 30.92 -5.59 39.59
CA ASP A 25 29.71 -4.92 40.11
C ASP A 25 28.97 -4.14 39.02
N TYR A 26 29.43 -4.22 37.76
CA TYR A 26 28.79 -3.53 36.65
C TYR A 26 27.36 -4.02 36.42
N THR A 27 26.41 -3.10 36.54
CA THR A 27 25.00 -3.32 36.25
C THR A 27 24.61 -2.54 34.98
N PRO A 28 24.21 -3.21 33.90
CA PRO A 28 23.86 -2.52 32.67
C PRO A 28 22.58 -1.70 32.85
N ALA A 29 22.58 -0.48 32.30
CA ALA A 29 21.38 0.35 32.25
C ALA A 29 20.28 -0.38 31.47
N SER A 30 19.14 -0.61 32.13
CA SER A 30 17.96 -1.30 31.55
C SER A 30 17.19 -0.44 30.55
N ASP A 31 17.53 0.84 30.42
CA ASP A 31 16.81 1.79 29.59
C ASP A 31 17.26 1.72 28.13
N GLY A 32 16.71 0.75 27.40
CA GLY A 32 16.70 0.73 25.94
C GLY A 32 16.90 -0.65 25.32
N ASP A 33 15.96 -1.05 24.45
CA ASP A 33 15.98 -2.30 23.65
C ASP A 33 17.11 -2.37 22.59
N TRP A 34 18.12 -1.49 22.68
CA TRP A 34 19.10 -1.26 21.63
C TRP A 34 20.46 -1.89 21.91
N TYR A 35 20.69 -2.35 23.14
CA TYR A 35 21.95 -2.94 23.57
C TYR A 35 21.72 -4.29 24.24
N PHE A 36 22.67 -5.20 24.08
CA PHE A 36 22.75 -6.42 24.87
C PHE A 36 24.13 -6.52 25.51
N VAL A 37 24.17 -7.09 26.71
CA VAL A 37 25.41 -7.28 27.48
C VAL A 37 25.78 -8.75 27.48
N THR A 38 27.02 -9.04 27.10
CA THR A 38 27.56 -10.40 27.11
C THR A 38 28.72 -10.48 28.07
N HIS A 39 28.72 -11.49 28.93
CA HIS A 39 29.88 -11.83 29.74
C HIS A 39 30.84 -12.70 28.92
N TYR A 40 32.06 -12.21 28.73
CA TYR A 40 33.11 -12.85 27.95
C TYR A 40 34.27 -13.23 28.86
N LEU A 41 34.64 -14.51 28.81
CA LEU A 41 35.78 -15.07 29.54
C LEU A 41 36.92 -15.25 28.54
N GLY A 42 37.91 -14.36 28.59
CA GLY A 42 39.03 -14.37 27.65
C GLY A 42 39.81 -13.06 27.66
N GLU A 43 40.88 -13.03 26.88
CA GLU A 43 41.68 -11.81 26.70
C GLU A 43 41.03 -10.89 25.67
N MET A 44 41.13 -9.58 25.90
CA MET A 44 40.66 -8.59 24.96
C MET A 44 41.64 -8.48 23.77
N PRO A 45 41.17 -8.17 22.55
CA PRO A 45 42.04 -8.00 21.40
C PRO A 45 43.13 -6.94 21.64
N GLU A 46 44.35 -7.22 21.21
CA GLU A 46 45.46 -6.26 21.29
C GLU A 46 45.08 -4.96 20.56
N GLY A 47 45.12 -3.84 21.29
CA GLY A 47 44.78 -2.52 20.75
C GLY A 47 43.32 -2.12 20.90
N MET A 48 42.44 -2.95 21.47
CA MET A 48 41.10 -2.51 21.86
C MET A 48 41.14 -1.75 23.19
N THR A 49 40.60 -0.54 23.20
CA THR A 49 40.56 0.41 24.33
C THR A 49 39.16 1.01 24.42
N LEU A 50 38.80 1.59 25.57
CA LEU A 50 37.51 2.30 25.71
C LEU A 50 37.33 3.44 24.70
N ALA A 51 38.41 4.09 24.26
CA ALA A 51 38.35 5.16 23.27
C ALA A 51 38.07 4.67 21.84
N ASN A 52 38.38 3.40 21.54
CA ASN A 52 38.27 2.83 20.20
C ASN A 52 37.40 1.58 20.12
N CYS A 53 36.71 1.19 21.19
CA CYS A 53 35.87 -0.01 21.26
C CYS A 53 34.73 0.04 20.23
N TRP A 54 34.20 1.24 19.94
CA TRP A 54 33.26 1.48 18.84
C TRP A 54 33.83 1.04 17.48
N GLY A 55 35.15 0.94 17.31
CA GLY A 55 35.78 0.37 16.13
C GLY A 55 35.54 -1.14 15.96
N TRP A 56 35.10 -1.85 17.00
CA TRP A 56 35.05 -3.31 17.02
C TRP A 56 33.61 -3.86 17.01
N ARG A 57 33.48 -5.09 16.50
CA ARG A 57 32.26 -5.90 16.59
C ARG A 57 32.49 -7.13 17.44
N PHE A 58 31.50 -7.51 18.22
CA PHE A 58 31.53 -8.72 19.02
C PHE A 58 30.32 -9.60 18.68
N ASN A 59 30.59 -10.82 18.21
CA ASN A 59 29.56 -11.79 17.84
C ASN A 59 29.95 -13.18 18.34
N GLY A 60 29.23 -13.67 19.35
CA GLY A 60 29.38 -15.05 19.85
C GLY A 60 30.80 -15.42 20.29
N GLY A 61 31.51 -14.51 20.97
CA GLY A 61 32.87 -14.76 21.48
C GLY A 61 34.00 -14.40 20.53
N LYS A 62 33.71 -13.87 19.34
CA LYS A 62 34.71 -13.38 18.39
C LYS A 62 34.66 -11.86 18.27
N PHE A 63 35.84 -11.24 18.32
CA PHE A 63 36.04 -9.83 18.03
C PHE A 63 36.42 -9.65 16.55
N THR A 64 35.86 -8.64 15.90
CA THR A 64 36.22 -8.28 14.52
C THR A 64 36.38 -6.78 14.43
N ASP A 65 37.52 -6.30 13.93
CA ASP A 65 37.70 -4.87 13.70
C ASP A 65 36.77 -4.41 12.57
N ALA A 66 35.93 -3.43 12.86
CA ALA A 66 34.97 -2.84 11.93
C ALA A 66 35.57 -1.64 11.18
N ARG A 67 36.76 -1.17 11.57
CA ARG A 67 37.50 -0.08 10.89
C ARG A 67 38.10 -0.54 9.58
N GLU A 68 38.46 -1.82 9.51
CA GLU A 68 38.90 -2.49 8.28
C GLU A 68 37.82 -3.46 7.85
N PRO A 69 36.81 -3.02 7.06
CA PRO A 69 35.89 -3.98 6.49
C PRO A 69 36.71 -4.98 5.68
N VAL A 70 36.64 -6.27 6.05
CA VAL A 70 37.20 -7.35 5.24
C VAL A 70 36.71 -7.09 3.81
N ALA A 71 37.63 -6.74 2.91
CA ALA A 71 37.31 -6.45 1.54
C ALA A 71 36.67 -7.72 1.01
N ARG A 72 35.34 -7.70 0.84
CA ARG A 72 34.65 -8.81 0.21
C ARG A 72 35.31 -8.96 -1.14
N GLU A 73 35.74 -10.19 -1.42
CA GLU A 73 36.30 -10.51 -2.71
C GLU A 73 35.37 -9.96 -3.81
N PRO A 74 35.88 -9.15 -4.76
CA PRO A 74 35.04 -8.41 -5.71
C PRO A 74 34.02 -9.30 -6.43
N HIS A 75 34.37 -10.57 -6.64
CA HIS A 75 33.51 -11.57 -7.26
C HIS A 75 32.29 -11.95 -6.40
N GLU A 76 32.45 -12.10 -5.07
CA GLU A 76 31.35 -12.40 -4.15
C GLU A 76 30.41 -11.21 -3.99
N ALA A 77 30.97 -9.99 -3.91
CA ALA A 77 30.19 -8.76 -3.82
C ALA A 77 29.32 -8.58 -5.08
N LEU A 78 29.88 -8.84 -6.27
CA LEU A 78 29.15 -8.80 -7.53
C LEU A 78 28.05 -9.88 -7.58
N LEU A 79 28.32 -11.08 -7.09
CA LEU A 79 27.38 -12.19 -7.08
C LEU A 79 26.18 -11.90 -6.18
N GLU A 80 26.44 -11.38 -4.99
CA GLU A 80 25.39 -10.97 -4.05
C GLU A 80 24.57 -9.77 -4.59
N SER A 81 25.22 -8.80 -5.22
CA SER A 81 24.54 -7.70 -5.91
C SER A 81 23.58 -8.20 -6.99
N ASN A 82 24.04 -9.13 -7.83
CA ASN A 82 23.23 -9.71 -8.90
C ASN A 82 22.08 -10.58 -8.37
N ARG A 83 22.27 -11.33 -7.27
CA ARG A 83 21.17 -12.02 -6.58
C ARG A 83 20.09 -11.05 -6.12
N ARG A 84 20.46 -9.94 -5.49
CA ARG A 84 19.50 -8.91 -5.03
C ARG A 84 18.73 -8.26 -6.18
N ALA A 85 19.43 -7.96 -7.28
CA ALA A 85 18.80 -7.44 -8.48
C ALA A 85 17.78 -8.43 -9.06
N LEU A 86 18.12 -9.73 -9.09
CA LEU A 86 17.21 -10.79 -9.52
C LEU A 86 16.01 -10.97 -8.59
N PHE A 87 16.18 -10.91 -7.27
CA PHE A 87 15.05 -10.93 -6.34
C PHE A 87 14.11 -9.75 -6.56
N THR A 88 14.67 -8.56 -6.82
CA THR A 88 13.88 -7.37 -7.13
C THR A 88 13.10 -7.56 -8.43
N LEU A 89 13.74 -8.09 -9.48
CA LEU A 89 13.09 -8.40 -10.75
C LEU A 89 11.98 -9.45 -10.58
N LEU A 90 12.25 -10.52 -9.84
CA LEU A 90 11.28 -11.57 -9.53
C LEU A 90 10.06 -10.99 -8.82
N ARG A 91 10.28 -10.16 -7.79
CA ARG A 91 9.20 -9.47 -7.07
C ARG A 91 8.37 -8.62 -8.01
N GLN A 92 9.02 -7.79 -8.84
CA GLN A 92 8.31 -6.94 -9.82
C GLN A 92 7.46 -7.77 -10.78
N LYS A 93 7.96 -8.91 -11.25
CA LYS A 93 7.21 -9.82 -12.14
C LYS A 93 6.00 -10.44 -11.45
N VAL A 94 6.18 -10.95 -10.22
CA VAL A 94 5.09 -11.48 -9.40
C VAL A 94 4.03 -10.40 -9.15
N ASP A 95 4.45 -9.21 -8.74
CA ASP A 95 3.56 -8.08 -8.47
C ASP A 95 2.81 -7.65 -9.74
N GLN A 96 3.49 -7.62 -10.90
CA GLN A 96 2.87 -7.31 -12.19
C GLN A 96 1.78 -8.34 -12.56
N THR A 97 2.03 -9.63 -12.37
CA THR A 97 1.03 -10.68 -12.61
C THR A 97 -0.15 -10.57 -11.64
N ARG A 98 0.12 -10.22 -10.37
CA ARG A 98 -0.91 -10.09 -9.32
C ARG A 98 -1.69 -8.77 -9.39
N ALA A 99 -1.16 -7.75 -10.06
CA ALA A 99 -1.74 -6.42 -10.13
C ALA A 99 -3.19 -6.41 -10.66
N ARG A 100 -3.50 -7.27 -11.65
CA ARG A 100 -4.87 -7.43 -12.19
C ARG A 100 -5.88 -7.82 -11.12
N TRP A 101 -5.45 -8.57 -10.11
CA TRP A 101 -6.29 -9.10 -9.05
C TRP A 101 -6.20 -8.27 -7.76
N ALA A 102 -5.37 -7.22 -7.72
CA ALA A 102 -5.26 -6.36 -6.55
C ALA A 102 -6.58 -5.60 -6.30
N PRO A 103 -7.01 -5.44 -5.04
CA PRO A 103 -8.18 -4.63 -4.74
C PRO A 103 -7.91 -3.16 -5.09
N THR A 104 -8.88 -2.50 -5.72
CA THR A 104 -8.78 -1.09 -6.13
C THR A 104 -9.17 -0.11 -5.03
N CYS A 105 -9.81 -0.60 -3.96
CA CYS A 105 -10.22 0.16 -2.78
C CYS A 105 -9.88 -0.60 -1.49
N SER A 106 -9.84 0.10 -0.35
CA SER A 106 -9.46 -0.45 0.95
C SER A 106 -10.27 -1.70 1.36
N MET A 107 -11.57 -1.74 1.01
CA MET A 107 -12.47 -2.86 1.29
C MET A 107 -12.73 -3.77 0.08
N GLY A 108 -11.95 -3.63 -0.99
CA GLY A 108 -12.18 -4.35 -2.25
C GLY A 108 -12.05 -5.87 -2.12
N GLY A 109 -11.16 -6.36 -1.25
CA GLY A 109 -11.02 -7.78 -0.96
C GLY A 109 -12.27 -8.37 -0.28
N MET A 110 -12.79 -7.66 0.74
CA MET A 110 -14.01 -8.05 1.45
C MET A 110 -15.22 -8.06 0.51
N LEU A 111 -15.38 -7.03 -0.33
CA LEU A 111 -16.47 -6.97 -1.31
C LEU A 111 -16.39 -8.09 -2.35
N ARG A 112 -15.18 -8.43 -2.81
CA ARG A 112 -14.98 -9.57 -3.71
C ARG A 112 -15.40 -10.89 -3.06
N GLN A 113 -15.04 -11.09 -1.80
CA GLN A 113 -15.43 -12.28 -1.05
C GLN A 113 -16.95 -12.36 -0.86
N ARG A 114 -17.61 -11.26 -0.48
CA ARG A 114 -19.09 -11.24 -0.37
C ARG A 114 -19.78 -11.52 -1.71
N LYS A 115 -19.29 -10.95 -2.81
CA LYS A 115 -19.78 -11.24 -4.17
C LYS A 115 -19.67 -12.73 -4.52
N LEU A 116 -18.57 -13.36 -4.14
CA LEU A 116 -18.35 -14.80 -4.34
C LEU A 116 -19.30 -15.65 -3.49
N GLU A 117 -19.52 -15.27 -2.24
CA GLU A 117 -20.47 -15.94 -1.34
C GLU A 117 -21.91 -15.83 -1.86
N GLU A 118 -22.34 -14.65 -2.32
CA GLU A 118 -23.62 -14.46 -2.98
C GLU A 118 -23.76 -15.30 -4.26
N ALA A 119 -22.75 -15.30 -5.14
CA ALA A 119 -22.77 -16.10 -6.36
C ALA A 119 -22.89 -17.62 -6.06
N ARG A 120 -22.22 -18.10 -5.00
CA ARG A 120 -22.33 -19.50 -4.55
C ARG A 120 -23.69 -19.81 -3.96
N ARG A 121 -24.24 -18.91 -3.13
CA ARG A 121 -25.59 -19.06 -2.55
C ARG A 121 -26.65 -19.09 -3.66
N TYR A 122 -26.57 -18.17 -4.62
CA TYR A 122 -27.46 -18.14 -5.77
C TYR A 122 -27.41 -19.46 -6.57
N ARG A 123 -26.20 -19.99 -6.86
CA ARG A 123 -26.06 -21.29 -7.54
C ARG A 123 -26.62 -22.47 -6.74
N ALA A 124 -26.46 -22.45 -5.42
CA ALA A 124 -27.02 -23.47 -4.54
C ALA A 124 -28.55 -23.41 -4.47
N ALA A 125 -29.13 -22.21 -4.41
CA ALA A 125 -30.58 -21.98 -4.42
C ALA A 125 -31.20 -22.35 -5.77
N ALA A 126 -30.55 -21.99 -6.89
CA ALA A 126 -30.99 -22.38 -8.24
C ALA A 126 -31.03 -23.92 -8.44
N SER A 127 -30.25 -24.67 -7.65
CA SER A 127 -30.25 -26.14 -7.67
C SER A 127 -31.34 -26.76 -6.79
N LYS A 128 -32.01 -25.97 -5.92
CA LYS A 128 -33.06 -26.41 -4.98
C LYS A 128 -34.29 -25.50 -5.09
N PRO A 129 -35.23 -25.80 -6.00
CA PRO A 129 -36.36 -24.92 -6.30
C PRO A 129 -37.38 -24.71 -5.15
N GLU A 130 -37.26 -25.43 -4.03
CA GLU A 130 -38.21 -25.36 -2.90
C GLU A 130 -37.86 -24.29 -1.83
N SER A 131 -36.66 -23.72 -1.85
CA SER A 131 -36.32 -22.59 -0.96
C SER A 131 -36.48 -21.28 -1.71
N VAL A 132 -37.66 -20.67 -1.60
CA VAL A 132 -37.93 -19.31 -2.08
C VAL A 132 -37.24 -18.32 -1.13
N GLU A 133 -35.91 -18.22 -1.22
CA GLU A 133 -35.19 -17.02 -0.78
C GLU A 133 -35.66 -15.89 -1.70
N ARG A 134 -36.05 -14.75 -1.13
CA ARG A 134 -36.62 -13.64 -1.90
C ARG A 134 -35.53 -13.08 -2.80
N ASP A 135 -35.92 -12.62 -3.99
CA ASP A 135 -35.04 -11.97 -4.97
C ASP A 135 -34.22 -10.78 -4.38
N ASP A 136 -34.66 -10.26 -3.23
CA ASP A 136 -34.01 -9.18 -2.45
C ASP A 136 -32.72 -9.62 -1.71
N ASP A 137 -32.36 -10.91 -1.67
CA ASP A 137 -31.21 -11.41 -0.89
C ASP A 137 -29.84 -11.37 -1.63
N PHE A 138 -29.82 -10.91 -2.89
CA PHE A 138 -28.63 -10.93 -3.77
C PHE A 138 -28.25 -9.55 -4.35
N ASP A 139 -28.23 -8.52 -3.50
CA ASP A 139 -27.95 -7.13 -3.89
C ASP A 139 -26.61 -6.94 -4.62
N LEU A 140 -25.52 -7.58 -4.15
CA LEU A 140 -24.21 -7.42 -4.79
C LEU A 140 -24.18 -8.12 -6.14
N LEU A 141 -24.77 -9.30 -6.26
CA LEU A 141 -24.87 -10.01 -7.54
C LEU A 141 -25.70 -9.21 -8.55
N ARG A 142 -26.83 -8.63 -8.12
CA ARG A 142 -27.67 -7.74 -8.94
C ARG A 142 -26.89 -6.52 -9.41
N SER A 143 -26.09 -5.90 -8.54
CA SER A 143 -25.24 -4.78 -8.93
C SER A 143 -24.23 -5.15 -10.02
N VAL A 144 -23.67 -6.37 -9.98
CA VAL A 144 -22.75 -6.88 -11.01
C VAL A 144 -23.49 -7.15 -12.32
N ALA A 145 -24.67 -7.78 -12.24
CA ALA A 145 -25.51 -8.04 -13.42
C ALA A 145 -25.89 -6.75 -14.16
N VAL A 146 -26.33 -5.73 -13.42
CA VAL A 146 -26.67 -4.40 -13.98
C VAL A 146 -25.43 -3.71 -14.57
N ALA A 147 -24.31 -3.71 -13.86
CA ALA A 147 -23.07 -3.06 -14.34
C ALA A 147 -22.51 -3.67 -15.63
N HIS A 148 -22.70 -4.98 -15.82
CA HIS A 148 -22.23 -5.70 -17.01
C HIS A 148 -23.31 -5.91 -18.08
N GLY A 149 -24.57 -5.54 -17.82
CA GLY A 149 -25.68 -5.75 -18.75
C GLY A 149 -25.97 -7.24 -19.01
N VAL A 150 -25.77 -8.08 -18.00
CA VAL A 150 -25.94 -9.54 -18.07
C VAL A 150 -27.03 -10.02 -17.11
N THR A 151 -27.50 -11.25 -17.29
CA THR A 151 -28.45 -11.89 -16.37
C THR A 151 -27.78 -12.21 -15.02
N LEU A 152 -28.59 -12.43 -13.97
CA LEU A 152 -28.07 -12.86 -12.65
C LEU A 152 -27.29 -14.18 -12.73
N ASP A 153 -27.74 -15.09 -13.60
CA ASP A 153 -27.07 -16.38 -13.84
C ASP A 153 -25.68 -16.20 -14.45
N GLU A 154 -25.58 -15.37 -15.49
CA GLU A 154 -24.31 -15.02 -16.14
C GLU A 154 -23.38 -14.25 -15.20
N ALA A 155 -23.92 -13.38 -14.35
CA ALA A 155 -23.14 -12.66 -13.34
C ALA A 155 -22.53 -13.62 -12.30
N ALA A 156 -23.30 -14.63 -11.86
CA ALA A 156 -22.82 -15.64 -10.92
C ALA A 156 -21.68 -16.47 -11.53
N ASP A 157 -21.84 -16.91 -12.78
CA ASP A 157 -20.79 -17.63 -13.50
C ASP A 157 -19.55 -16.78 -13.77
N LEU A 158 -19.74 -15.50 -14.10
CA LEU A 158 -18.64 -14.57 -14.28
C LEU A 158 -17.80 -14.47 -13.01
N ILE A 159 -18.44 -14.27 -11.85
CA ILE A 159 -17.75 -14.17 -10.55
C ILE A 159 -17.01 -15.47 -10.23
N LEU A 160 -17.66 -16.62 -10.39
CA LEU A 160 -17.05 -17.93 -10.11
C LEU A 160 -15.88 -18.23 -11.04
N ARG A 161 -15.99 -17.87 -12.33
CA ARG A 161 -14.89 -18.03 -13.30
C ARG A 161 -13.71 -17.13 -12.95
N LEU A 162 -13.96 -15.85 -12.65
CA LEU A 162 -12.92 -14.90 -12.27
C LEU A 162 -12.21 -15.32 -10.98
N ASP A 163 -12.93 -15.88 -10.00
CA ASP A 163 -12.34 -16.44 -8.78
C ASP A 163 -11.40 -17.63 -9.08
N ARG A 164 -11.82 -18.56 -9.96
CA ARG A 164 -10.97 -19.68 -10.40
C ARG A 164 -9.72 -19.19 -11.12
N GLU A 165 -9.87 -18.26 -12.07
CA GLU A 165 -8.74 -17.66 -12.80
C GLU A 165 -7.76 -16.96 -11.85
N MET A 166 -8.28 -16.21 -10.87
CA MET A 166 -7.49 -15.57 -9.83
C MET A 166 -6.71 -16.61 -9.02
N LEU A 167 -7.36 -17.66 -8.51
CA LEU A 167 -6.70 -18.70 -7.72
C LEU A 167 -5.63 -19.45 -8.51
N GLN A 168 -5.90 -19.77 -9.77
CA GLN A 168 -4.91 -20.38 -10.67
C GLN A 168 -3.71 -19.47 -10.90
N SER A 169 -3.96 -18.18 -11.18
CA SER A 169 -2.90 -17.18 -11.36
C SER A 169 -2.06 -16.98 -10.10
N LEU A 170 -2.70 -16.90 -8.92
CA LEU A 170 -2.02 -16.78 -7.63
C LEU A 170 -1.16 -18.02 -7.34
N THR A 171 -1.73 -19.21 -7.50
CA THR A 171 -1.02 -20.49 -7.29
C THR A 171 0.19 -20.60 -8.22
N HIS A 172 0.02 -20.31 -9.50
CA HIS A 172 1.09 -20.34 -10.48
C HIS A 172 2.19 -19.32 -10.15
N SER A 173 1.81 -18.08 -9.82
CA SER A 173 2.78 -17.03 -9.43
C SER A 173 3.57 -17.40 -8.17
N GLU A 174 2.96 -18.14 -7.24
CA GLU A 174 3.61 -18.62 -6.02
C GLU A 174 4.60 -19.74 -6.31
N GLN A 175 4.22 -20.72 -7.15
CA GLN A 175 5.11 -21.78 -7.60
C GLN A 175 6.36 -21.21 -8.29
N ILE A 176 6.17 -20.22 -9.16
CA ILE A 176 7.27 -19.53 -9.83
C ILE A 176 8.15 -18.78 -8.82
N ARG A 177 7.53 -18.04 -7.88
CA ARG A 177 8.26 -17.32 -6.83
C ARG A 177 9.17 -18.27 -6.04
N GLU A 178 8.65 -19.40 -5.59
CA GLU A 178 9.42 -20.38 -4.82
C GLU A 178 10.53 -21.02 -5.66
N HIS A 179 10.22 -21.45 -6.89
CA HIS A 179 11.19 -22.05 -7.80
C HIS A 179 12.38 -21.11 -8.06
N TYR A 180 12.12 -19.86 -8.47
CA TYR A 180 13.20 -18.91 -8.74
C TYR A 180 13.87 -18.42 -7.47
N SER A 181 13.17 -18.32 -6.34
CA SER A 181 13.80 -17.94 -5.08
C SER A 181 14.83 -18.98 -4.64
N GLN A 182 14.51 -20.27 -4.75
CA GLN A 182 15.49 -21.35 -4.53
C GLN A 182 16.63 -21.30 -5.55
N ALA A 183 16.31 -21.16 -6.84
CA ALA A 183 17.33 -21.12 -7.89
C ALA A 183 18.32 -19.95 -7.72
N ILE A 184 17.84 -18.76 -7.34
CA ILE A 184 18.69 -17.58 -7.09
C ILE A 184 19.58 -17.79 -5.85
N ARG A 185 19.05 -18.40 -4.78
CA ARG A 185 19.84 -18.71 -3.57
C ARG A 185 20.94 -19.73 -3.85
N ASN A 186 20.60 -20.76 -4.63
CA ASN A 186 21.49 -21.89 -4.92
C ASN A 186 22.49 -21.59 -6.04
N ALA A 187 22.32 -20.49 -6.79
CA ALA A 187 23.22 -20.12 -7.88
C ALA A 187 24.63 -19.84 -7.33
N THR A 188 25.62 -20.57 -7.83
CA THR A 188 27.02 -20.52 -7.35
C THR A 188 27.91 -19.59 -8.17
N ASN A 189 27.49 -19.23 -9.38
CA ASN A 189 28.26 -18.43 -10.32
C ASN A 189 27.41 -17.38 -11.06
N GLN A 190 28.08 -16.46 -11.75
CA GLN A 190 27.43 -15.36 -12.48
C GLN A 190 26.64 -15.85 -13.70
N ASP A 191 27.11 -16.89 -14.39
CA ASP A 191 26.46 -17.41 -15.60
C ASP A 191 25.09 -18.02 -15.29
N GLU A 192 24.96 -18.71 -14.16
CA GLU A 192 23.69 -19.19 -13.63
C GLU A 192 22.72 -18.03 -13.36
N LEU A 193 23.19 -16.96 -12.72
CA LEU A 193 22.37 -15.77 -12.45
C LEU A 193 21.94 -15.08 -13.77
N ILE A 194 22.84 -14.98 -14.76
CA ILE A 194 22.52 -14.42 -16.08
C ILE A 194 21.49 -15.29 -16.80
N ARG A 195 21.61 -16.62 -16.73
CA ARG A 195 20.64 -17.56 -17.29
C ARG A 195 19.26 -17.40 -16.62
N LEU A 196 19.23 -17.33 -15.28
CA LEU A 196 17.99 -17.09 -14.53
C LEU A 196 17.37 -15.74 -14.90
N ARG A 197 18.18 -14.70 -15.09
CA ARG A 197 17.72 -13.39 -15.56
C ARG A 197 17.07 -13.48 -16.94
N ARG A 198 17.72 -14.17 -17.89
CA ARG A 198 17.18 -14.36 -19.23
C ARG A 198 15.86 -15.11 -19.18
N ASN A 199 15.78 -16.18 -18.38
CA ASN A 199 14.54 -16.94 -18.20
C ASN A 199 13.42 -16.07 -17.61
N LEU A 200 13.68 -15.29 -16.55
CA LEU A 200 12.69 -14.38 -15.97
C LEU A 200 12.23 -13.27 -16.93
N LEU A 201 13.07 -12.85 -17.86
CA LEU A 201 12.73 -11.86 -18.88
C LEU A 201 12.01 -12.46 -20.09
N SER A 202 12.37 -13.69 -20.49
CA SER A 202 11.81 -14.38 -21.65
C SER A 202 10.49 -15.09 -21.36
N GLU A 203 10.32 -15.58 -20.13
CA GLU A 203 9.10 -16.22 -19.68
C GLU A 203 7.98 -15.20 -19.73
N ARG A 204 7.10 -15.36 -20.72
CA ARG A 204 5.87 -14.58 -20.84
C ARG A 204 4.90 -15.11 -19.80
N TRP A 205 5.05 -14.64 -18.56
CA TRP A 205 4.13 -14.94 -17.47
C TRP A 205 2.75 -14.50 -17.93
N GLN A 206 1.86 -15.47 -18.17
CA GLN A 206 0.64 -15.35 -18.98
C GLN A 206 -0.16 -14.08 -18.68
N THR A 207 0.24 -13.04 -19.37
CA THR A 207 -0.54 -11.90 -19.78
C THR A 207 0.06 -11.60 -21.15
N PRO A 208 -0.74 -11.52 -22.21
CA PRO A 208 -0.31 -10.81 -23.38
C PRO A 208 -0.12 -9.35 -22.94
N ILE A 209 1.05 -9.03 -22.40
CA ILE A 209 1.55 -7.66 -22.44
C ILE A 209 1.78 -7.48 -23.93
N MET A 210 0.84 -6.82 -24.60
CA MET A 210 1.08 -6.25 -25.90
C MET A 210 2.14 -5.16 -25.73
N THR A 211 3.39 -5.57 -25.59
CA THR A 211 4.53 -4.71 -25.89
C THR A 211 4.59 -4.60 -27.41
N THR A 212 3.70 -3.79 -27.98
CA THR A 212 3.96 -3.24 -29.30
C THR A 212 5.12 -2.25 -29.16
N PRO A 213 6.09 -2.26 -30.09
CA PRO A 213 7.21 -1.34 -30.06
C PRO A 213 6.69 0.10 -29.99
N VAL A 214 7.24 0.86 -29.04
CA VAL A 214 7.07 2.31 -28.98
C VAL A 214 7.75 2.87 -30.23
N SER A 215 6.90 3.33 -31.15
CA SER A 215 7.10 4.29 -32.25
C SER A 215 6.75 3.74 -33.64
N PRO A 216 5.51 4.00 -34.11
CA PRO A 216 5.27 4.36 -35.49
C PRO A 216 5.68 5.84 -35.73
N PRO A 217 5.97 6.23 -36.98
CA PRO A 217 6.57 7.52 -37.32
C PRO A 217 5.66 8.70 -36.98
N MET A 218 6.28 9.84 -36.67
CA MET A 218 5.66 11.16 -36.54
C MET A 218 4.94 11.55 -37.83
N ASN A 219 3.70 11.12 -38.00
CA ASN A 219 2.71 11.83 -38.79
C ASN A 219 1.58 12.23 -37.85
N PRO A 220 1.02 13.44 -37.96
CA PRO A 220 -0.10 13.86 -37.13
C PRO A 220 -1.24 12.85 -37.34
N ALA A 221 -1.51 12.04 -36.31
CA ALA A 221 -2.64 11.14 -36.32
C ALA A 221 -3.91 11.98 -36.43
N ASP A 222 -4.76 11.67 -37.39
CA ASP A 222 -6.10 12.24 -37.47
C ASP A 222 -6.80 12.05 -36.12
N TRP A 223 -7.11 13.17 -35.45
CA TRP A 223 -7.57 13.21 -34.06
C TRP A 223 -8.93 12.51 -33.85
N HIS A 224 -9.66 12.33 -34.94
CA HIS A 224 -10.98 11.71 -35.00
C HIS A 224 -10.94 10.23 -35.38
N THR A 225 -9.78 9.69 -35.76
CA THR A 225 -9.68 8.27 -36.07
C THR A 225 -9.86 7.44 -34.81
N PRO A 226 -10.67 6.35 -34.85
CA PRO A 226 -10.85 5.47 -33.72
C PRO A 226 -9.52 4.93 -33.20
N LEU A 227 -9.33 4.98 -31.90
CA LEU A 227 -8.16 4.42 -31.23
C LEU A 227 -8.13 2.91 -31.40
N GLY A 228 -6.95 2.37 -31.71
CA GLY A 228 -6.72 0.92 -31.62
C GLY A 228 -7.02 0.42 -30.21
N ALA A 229 -7.57 -0.80 -30.09
CA ALA A 229 -8.03 -1.34 -28.80
C ALA A 229 -6.98 -1.28 -27.68
N VAL A 230 -5.71 -1.52 -28.02
CA VAL A 230 -4.57 -1.45 -27.10
C VAL A 230 -4.29 -0.02 -26.65
N GLN A 231 -4.26 0.92 -27.60
CA GLN A 231 -4.02 2.33 -27.31
C GLN A 231 -5.16 2.90 -26.45
N ARG A 232 -6.41 2.55 -26.77
CA ARG A 232 -7.58 2.90 -25.96
C ARG A 232 -7.44 2.38 -24.52
N ALA A 233 -7.10 1.11 -24.34
CA ALA A 233 -6.92 0.52 -23.00
C ALA A 233 -5.82 1.23 -22.20
N ASN A 234 -4.69 1.55 -22.83
CA ASN A 234 -3.59 2.27 -22.18
C ASN A 234 -3.99 3.70 -21.76
N GLU A 235 -4.70 4.42 -22.63
CA GLU A 235 -5.19 5.77 -22.32
C GLU A 235 -6.24 5.76 -21.21
N ILE A 236 -7.14 4.77 -21.20
CA ILE A 236 -8.11 4.57 -20.11
C ILE A 236 -7.39 4.41 -18.77
N VAL A 237 -6.40 3.51 -18.69
CA VAL A 237 -5.65 3.26 -17.46
C VAL A 237 -4.88 4.51 -17.02
N ARG A 238 -4.24 5.22 -17.96
CA ARG A 238 -3.51 6.46 -17.67
C ARG A 238 -4.44 7.54 -17.09
N LEU A 239 -5.58 7.79 -17.73
CA LEU A 239 -6.55 8.81 -17.28
C LEU A 239 -7.22 8.42 -15.95
N GLN A 240 -7.53 7.15 -15.74
CA GLN A 240 -8.03 6.65 -14.44
C GLN A 240 -6.99 6.84 -13.32
N GLY A 241 -5.71 6.61 -13.62
CA GLY A 241 -4.61 6.88 -12.69
C GLY A 241 -4.51 8.36 -12.33
N GLN A 242 -4.57 9.24 -13.31
CA GLN A 242 -4.55 10.70 -13.11
C GLN A 242 -5.76 11.17 -12.28
N LEU A 243 -6.97 10.72 -12.62
CA LEU A 243 -8.18 11.03 -11.87
C LEU A 243 -8.08 10.57 -10.41
N ARG A 244 -7.56 9.36 -10.17
CA ARG A 244 -7.35 8.83 -8.81
C ARG A 244 -6.41 9.73 -8.01
N GLN A 245 -5.29 10.13 -8.60
CA GLN A 245 -4.34 11.01 -7.95
C GLN A 245 -5.00 12.36 -7.58
N ILE A 246 -5.69 12.99 -8.53
CA ILE A 246 -6.40 14.26 -8.32
C ILE A 246 -7.44 14.16 -7.20
N VAL A 247 -8.27 13.11 -7.21
CA VAL A 247 -9.30 12.89 -6.17
C VAL A 247 -8.65 12.66 -4.81
N ASN A 248 -7.61 11.84 -4.73
CA ASN A 248 -6.91 11.57 -3.48
C ASN A 248 -6.23 12.82 -2.91
N GLU A 249 -5.58 13.63 -3.76
CA GLU A 249 -4.99 14.91 -3.37
C GLU A 249 -6.06 15.85 -2.79
N ARG A 250 -7.27 15.90 -3.39
CA ARG A 250 -8.37 16.72 -2.82
C ARG A 250 -8.86 16.19 -1.49
N ARG A 251 -9.05 14.87 -1.38
CA ARG A 251 -9.58 14.23 -0.17
C ARG A 251 -8.59 14.27 0.98
N ALA A 252 -7.29 14.19 0.71
CA ALA A 252 -6.24 14.30 1.72
C ALA A 252 -6.23 15.64 2.47
N ARG A 253 -6.91 16.68 1.96
CA ARG A 253 -7.05 17.97 2.65
C ARG A 253 -8.06 17.95 3.80
N VAL A 254 -9.06 17.08 3.70
CA VAL A 254 -10.16 16.97 4.67
C VAL A 254 -10.09 15.67 5.47
N LEU A 255 -9.47 14.62 4.92
CA LEU A 255 -9.18 13.38 5.62
C LEU A 255 -7.83 13.48 6.32
N GLY A 256 -7.81 13.30 7.63
CA GLY A 256 -6.57 13.24 8.41
C GLY A 256 -5.68 12.06 8.00
N HIS A 257 -4.36 12.20 8.19
CA HIS A 257 -3.36 11.19 7.82
C HIS A 257 -3.37 9.93 8.69
N TYR A 258 -4.15 9.92 9.78
CA TYR A 258 -4.19 8.80 10.73
C TYR A 258 -5.30 7.80 10.37
N ALA A 259 -4.93 6.52 10.34
CA ALA A 259 -5.90 5.44 10.20
C ALA A 259 -6.93 5.50 11.34
N GLY A 260 -8.22 5.42 11.00
CA GLY A 260 -9.31 5.49 11.98
C GLY A 260 -9.77 6.91 12.34
N ASN A 261 -9.15 7.96 11.78
CA ASN A 261 -9.58 9.33 12.02
C ASN A 261 -11.02 9.60 11.56
N ASP A 262 -11.54 8.84 10.59
CA ASP A 262 -12.92 8.96 10.11
C ASP A 262 -13.94 8.62 11.21
N LEU A 263 -13.70 7.54 11.97
CA LEU A 263 -14.55 7.13 13.09
C LEU A 263 -14.52 8.17 14.21
N LEU A 264 -13.34 8.70 14.52
CA LEU A 264 -13.20 9.78 15.49
C LEU A 264 -13.91 11.05 15.04
N THR A 265 -13.87 11.37 13.74
CA THR A 265 -14.53 12.55 13.18
C THR A 265 -16.05 12.39 13.24
N GLN A 266 -16.58 11.22 12.87
CA GLN A 266 -18.00 10.88 13.00
C GLN A 266 -18.48 10.92 14.46
N TYR A 267 -17.66 10.44 15.39
CA TYR A 267 -17.98 10.51 16.81
C TYR A 267 -18.00 11.97 17.31
N LYS A 268 -17.00 12.77 16.93
CA LYS A 268 -16.93 14.20 17.27
C LYS A 268 -18.12 14.99 16.70
N THR A 269 -18.55 14.74 15.47
CA THR A 269 -19.75 15.39 14.92
C THR A 269 -21.02 14.97 15.64
N THR A 270 -21.13 13.70 16.04
CA THR A 270 -22.26 13.21 16.83
C THR A 270 -22.34 13.93 18.18
N LEU A 271 -21.21 14.04 18.89
CA LEU A 271 -21.12 14.78 20.15
C LEU A 271 -21.42 16.28 19.97
N ALA A 272 -20.86 16.91 18.93
CA ALA A 272 -21.10 18.32 18.64
C ALA A 272 -22.59 18.60 18.37
N ASN A 273 -23.27 17.73 17.62
CA ASN A 273 -24.72 17.81 17.42
C ASN A 273 -25.52 17.67 18.72
N GLN A 274 -25.10 16.79 19.63
CA GLN A 274 -25.78 16.63 20.92
C GLN A 274 -25.65 17.89 21.80
N ILE A 275 -24.46 18.51 21.82
CA ILE A 275 -24.20 19.75 22.56
C ILE A 275 -25.08 20.89 22.04
N LEU A 276 -25.13 21.10 20.71
CA LEU A 276 -25.88 22.21 20.13
C LEU A 276 -27.40 22.05 20.21
N ASN A 277 -27.90 20.81 20.23
CA ASN A 277 -29.34 20.54 20.35
C ASN A 277 -29.83 20.56 21.82
N GLY A 278 -29.03 21.04 22.78
CA GLY A 278 -29.42 21.23 24.17
C GLY A 278 -29.75 19.92 24.92
N GLY A 279 -29.18 18.80 24.46
CA GLY A 279 -29.71 17.47 24.75
C GLY A 279 -29.50 17.01 26.19
N ALA A 280 -30.60 16.67 26.86
CA ALA A 280 -30.64 15.78 28.02
C ALA A 280 -29.91 14.42 27.80
N GLY A 281 -29.53 14.08 26.55
CA GLY A 281 -28.72 12.92 26.19
C GLY A 281 -27.19 13.08 26.35
N ALA A 282 -26.70 14.30 26.63
CA ALA A 282 -25.30 14.53 27.00
C ALA A 282 -25.01 14.11 28.46
N ALA A 283 -26.06 13.93 29.28
CA ALA A 283 -25.94 13.46 30.65
C ALA A 283 -25.51 11.99 30.67
N GLY A 284 -24.19 11.76 30.67
CA GLY A 284 -23.56 10.43 30.77
C GLY A 284 -22.65 10.04 29.61
N GLN A 285 -22.48 10.89 28.59
CA GLN A 285 -21.47 10.67 27.55
C GLN A 285 -20.15 11.35 27.91
N ASP A 286 -19.04 10.72 27.54
CA ASP A 286 -17.70 11.27 27.75
C ASP A 286 -17.43 12.42 26.76
N LEU A 287 -17.45 13.66 27.26
CA LEU A 287 -17.22 14.88 26.47
C LEU A 287 -15.74 15.26 26.35
N GLN A 288 -14.81 14.45 26.89
CA GLN A 288 -13.37 14.75 26.93
C GLN A 288 -12.78 15.13 25.56
N LEU A 289 -13.27 14.56 24.47
CA LEU A 289 -12.76 14.85 23.11
C LEU A 289 -13.12 16.26 22.62
N ILE A 290 -14.27 16.80 22.98
CA ILE A 290 -14.66 18.17 22.63
C ILE A 290 -14.09 19.15 23.65
N GLU A 291 -14.07 18.79 24.93
CA GLU A 291 -13.46 19.59 25.99
C GLU A 291 -11.96 19.83 25.74
N SER A 292 -11.19 18.78 25.42
CA SER A 292 -9.78 18.89 25.08
C SER A 292 -9.54 19.81 23.88
N TYR A 293 -10.41 19.75 22.87
CA TYR A 293 -10.34 20.61 21.70
C TYR A 293 -10.71 22.07 22.01
N ALA A 294 -11.76 22.29 22.80
CA ALA A 294 -12.20 23.61 23.23
C ALA A 294 -11.12 24.28 24.10
N ALA A 295 -10.56 23.55 25.06
CA ALA A 295 -9.47 24.00 25.93
C ALA A 295 -8.21 24.33 25.12
N ALA A 296 -7.81 23.49 24.16
CA ALA A 296 -6.63 23.75 23.33
C ALA A 296 -6.75 25.02 22.47
N ARG A 297 -7.96 25.52 22.21
CA ARG A 297 -8.23 26.71 21.39
C ARG A 297 -8.82 27.89 22.15
N ASN A 298 -8.96 27.80 23.48
CA ASN A 298 -9.61 28.80 24.32
C ASN A 298 -11.03 29.17 23.81
N LEU A 299 -11.79 28.17 23.38
CA LEU A 299 -13.16 28.33 22.89
C LEU A 299 -14.18 27.83 23.91
N SER A 300 -15.40 28.35 23.84
CA SER A 300 -16.54 27.74 24.54
C SER A 300 -16.84 26.36 23.94
N LEU A 301 -17.48 25.49 24.72
CA LEU A 301 -17.89 24.16 24.23
C LEU A 301 -18.87 24.28 23.05
N GLU A 302 -19.78 25.26 23.08
CA GLU A 302 -20.71 25.51 21.98
C GLU A 302 -20.00 25.98 20.72
N ASP A 303 -19.03 26.90 20.82
CA ASP A 303 -18.30 27.39 19.66
C ASP A 303 -17.38 26.31 19.08
N ALA A 304 -16.76 25.49 19.94
CA ALA A 304 -16.01 24.32 19.53
C ALA A 304 -16.90 23.33 18.76
N ALA A 305 -18.10 23.05 19.26
CA ALA A 305 -19.07 22.18 18.60
C ALA A 305 -19.52 22.74 17.23
N ARG A 306 -19.84 24.05 17.14
CA ARG A 306 -20.17 24.72 15.87
C ARG A 306 -19.04 24.61 14.86
N LEU A 307 -17.80 24.86 15.28
CA LEU A 307 -16.62 24.77 14.41
C LEU A 307 -16.39 23.33 13.92
N MET A 308 -16.53 22.33 14.79
CA MET A 308 -16.38 20.93 14.40
C MET A 308 -17.44 20.50 13.38
N LEU A 309 -18.70 20.91 13.57
CA LEU A 309 -19.78 20.62 12.62
C LEU A 309 -19.55 21.32 11.29
N GLY A 310 -19.17 22.60 11.31
CA GLY A 310 -18.84 23.34 10.09
C GLY A 310 -17.69 22.68 9.30
N ALA A 311 -16.62 22.27 9.98
CA ALA A 311 -15.50 21.57 9.35
C ALA A 311 -15.92 20.20 8.78
N ALA A 312 -16.82 19.49 9.46
CA ALA A 312 -17.30 18.20 8.98
C ALA A 312 -18.28 18.33 7.80
N GLU A 313 -19.14 19.36 7.80
CA GLU A 313 -20.00 19.69 6.66
C GLU A 313 -19.15 20.06 5.43
N GLU A 314 -18.11 20.87 5.61
CA GLU A 314 -17.16 21.19 4.54
C GLU A 314 -16.47 19.92 4.02
N ALA A 315 -15.97 19.06 4.92
CA ALA A 315 -15.39 17.77 4.55
C ALA A 315 -16.38 16.89 3.77
N GLN A 316 -17.62 16.79 4.23
CA GLN A 316 -18.67 16.03 3.56
C GLN A 316 -19.00 16.59 2.17
N GLN A 317 -19.10 17.91 2.02
CA GLN A 317 -19.31 18.56 0.72
C GLN A 317 -18.16 18.25 -0.25
N VAL A 318 -16.91 18.28 0.23
CA VAL A 318 -15.74 17.90 -0.58
C VAL A 318 -15.78 16.42 -0.97
N LEU A 319 -16.12 15.53 -0.04
CA LEU A 319 -16.21 14.09 -0.30
C LEU A 319 -17.30 13.76 -1.33
N ILE A 320 -18.51 14.30 -1.15
CA ILE A 320 -19.63 14.14 -2.09
C ILE A 320 -19.27 14.74 -3.45
N GLY A 321 -18.76 15.98 -3.46
CA GLY A 321 -18.39 16.67 -4.69
C GLY A 321 -17.31 15.94 -5.47
N THR A 322 -16.31 15.37 -4.79
CA THR A 322 -15.27 14.55 -5.43
C THR A 322 -15.81 13.21 -5.93
N GLU A 323 -16.73 12.57 -5.21
CA GLU A 323 -17.33 11.30 -5.63
C GLU A 323 -18.18 11.45 -6.90
N VAL A 324 -19.08 12.44 -6.92
CA VAL A 324 -19.93 12.72 -8.09
C VAL A 324 -19.09 13.04 -9.33
N ARG A 325 -18.04 13.85 -9.18
CA ARG A 325 -17.13 14.18 -10.29
C ARG A 325 -16.31 12.97 -10.74
N LYS A 326 -15.82 12.16 -9.81
CA LYS A 326 -15.08 10.93 -10.10
C LYS A 326 -15.93 9.99 -10.94
N ASP A 327 -17.16 9.71 -10.54
CA ASP A 327 -18.03 8.77 -11.24
C ASP A 327 -18.38 9.27 -12.66
N ARG A 328 -18.67 10.57 -12.79
CA ARG A 328 -18.89 11.20 -14.10
C ARG A 328 -17.67 11.09 -15.02
N LEU A 329 -16.47 11.32 -14.51
CA LEU A 329 -15.24 11.26 -15.30
C LEU A 329 -14.84 9.81 -15.61
N LEU A 330 -15.04 8.86 -14.69
CA LEU A 330 -14.81 7.43 -14.96
C LEU A 330 -15.69 6.92 -16.10
N ALA A 331 -17.00 7.23 -16.07
CA ALA A 331 -17.91 6.86 -17.15
C ALA A 331 -17.47 7.43 -18.51
N ARG A 332 -16.98 8.68 -18.53
CA ARG A 332 -16.46 9.31 -19.76
C ARG A 332 -15.15 8.72 -20.22
N ILE A 333 -14.24 8.39 -19.30
CA ILE A 333 -12.98 7.73 -19.62
C ILE A 333 -13.24 6.37 -20.27
N GLU A 334 -14.17 5.58 -19.73
CA GLU A 334 -14.54 4.29 -20.30
C GLU A 334 -15.18 4.42 -21.70
N ALA A 335 -15.89 5.52 -21.94
CA ALA A 335 -16.54 5.82 -23.22
C ALA A 335 -15.59 6.38 -24.32
N ILE A 336 -14.29 6.58 -24.04
CA ILE A 336 -13.31 7.10 -25.01
C ILE A 336 -13.26 6.25 -26.29
N LYS A 337 -13.33 6.91 -27.45
CA LYS A 337 -13.19 6.27 -28.77
C LYS A 337 -12.03 6.84 -29.59
N THR A 338 -11.72 8.13 -29.43
CA THR A 338 -10.79 8.87 -30.29
C THR A 338 -9.71 9.62 -29.48
N LEU A 339 -8.65 10.09 -30.15
CA LEU A 339 -7.63 10.93 -29.52
C LEU A 339 -8.18 12.30 -29.10
N SER A 340 -9.20 12.82 -29.79
CA SER A 340 -9.92 14.02 -29.38
C SER A 340 -10.54 13.85 -27.99
N ASP A 341 -11.23 12.73 -27.74
CA ASP A 341 -11.86 12.43 -26.44
C ASP A 341 -10.81 12.40 -25.32
N VAL A 342 -9.64 11.78 -25.59
CA VAL A 342 -8.52 11.71 -24.65
C VAL A 342 -8.02 13.11 -24.28
N ARG A 343 -7.89 14.00 -25.26
CA ARG A 343 -7.44 15.38 -25.03
C ARG A 343 -8.47 16.20 -24.28
N GLU A 344 -9.75 16.08 -24.63
CA GLU A 344 -10.83 16.78 -23.93
C GLU A 344 -10.88 16.39 -22.45
N ILE A 345 -10.84 15.09 -22.16
CA ILE A 345 -10.80 14.59 -20.78
C ILE A 345 -9.51 15.01 -20.09
N GLY A 346 -8.37 15.00 -20.78
CA GLY A 346 -7.09 15.49 -20.24
C GLY A 346 -7.15 16.96 -19.83
N LEU A 347 -7.71 17.82 -20.69
CA LEU A 347 -7.89 19.25 -20.38
C LEU A 347 -8.84 19.47 -19.20
N GLU A 348 -9.88 18.65 -19.08
CA GLU A 348 -10.80 18.72 -17.96
C GLU A 348 -10.14 18.28 -16.65
N LEU A 349 -9.36 17.19 -16.66
CA LEU A 349 -8.56 16.75 -15.52
C LEU A 349 -7.54 17.82 -15.09
N ASP A 350 -6.87 18.48 -16.05
CA ASP A 350 -5.96 19.59 -15.78
C ASP A 350 -6.69 20.80 -15.19
N SER A 351 -7.89 21.11 -15.70
CA SER A 351 -8.73 22.19 -15.17
C SER A 351 -9.18 21.88 -13.73
N LEU A 352 -9.53 20.62 -13.45
CA LEU A 352 -9.87 20.14 -12.13
C LEU A 352 -8.67 20.30 -11.20
N ALA A 353 -7.49 19.83 -11.62
CA ALA A 353 -6.25 19.99 -10.86
C ALA A 353 -5.89 21.46 -10.57
N LYS A 354 -6.09 22.35 -11.55
CA LYS A 354 -5.87 23.80 -11.36
C LYS A 354 -6.89 24.42 -10.40
N SER A 355 -8.17 24.07 -10.52
CA SER A 355 -9.20 24.55 -9.59
C SER A 355 -8.88 24.16 -8.14
N MET A 356 -8.28 22.98 -7.93
CA MET A 356 -7.84 22.55 -6.62
C MET A 356 -6.69 23.39 -6.05
N ARG A 357 -5.73 23.81 -6.87
CA ARG A 357 -4.62 24.67 -6.43
C ARG A 357 -5.08 26.11 -6.17
N GLY A 358 -6.05 26.61 -6.94
CA GLY A 358 -6.61 27.95 -6.75
C GLY A 358 -7.28 28.14 -5.38
N ASP A 359 -7.93 27.11 -4.86
CA ASP A 359 -8.54 27.14 -3.52
C ASP A 359 -7.49 27.23 -2.39
N GLU A 360 -6.27 26.69 -2.58
CA GLU A 360 -5.18 26.74 -1.58
C GLU A 360 -4.69 28.17 -1.38
N ALA A 361 -4.55 28.94 -2.46
CA ALA A 361 -4.12 30.34 -2.40
C ALA A 361 -5.10 31.25 -1.63
N ARG A 362 -6.38 30.85 -1.55
CA ARG A 362 -7.43 31.61 -0.84
C ARG A 362 -7.57 31.23 0.63
N THR A 363 -7.27 29.97 0.98
CA THR A 363 -7.42 29.45 2.36
C THR A 363 -6.19 29.68 3.23
N GLY A 364 -5.00 29.87 2.64
CA GLY A 364 -3.76 30.16 3.37
C GLY A 364 -3.58 31.62 3.85
N GLN A 365 -4.62 32.46 3.79
CA GLN A 365 -4.55 33.88 4.21
C GLN A 365 -5.23 34.18 5.57
N PHE A 366 -5.61 33.15 6.33
CA PHE A 366 -6.28 33.31 7.64
C PHE A 366 -5.46 32.76 8.80
#